data_AF-A0A961YMJ9-F1
#
_entry.id   AF-A0A961YMJ9-F1
#
_cell.length_a   1.000
_cell.length_b   1.000
_cell.length_c   1.000
_cell.angle_alpha   90.00
_cell.angle_beta   90.00
_cell.angle_gamma   90.00
#
_symmetry.space_group_name_H-M   'P 1'
#
loop_
_entity.id
_entity.type
_entity.pdbx_description
1 polymer ?
#
loop_
_entity_poly.entity_id
_entity_poly.type
_entity_poly.pdbx_seq_one_letter_code
_entity_poly.pdbx_strand_id
1 'polypeptide(L)'
;MLASVLIIPLMLGQAAFAHGGAWVDKVPAERLIRNLQRKAFEHPNDADALYQLGRAYMISAYHEKIGVPSEEPPGPLKDSDYDEHGIVWGDGLYFDENYFPESEKDRIYWERIQNTIEYNRGKFDVEKHTLRRAALERIRKAISFYKRSIEIEPTALKLLSLAWAYDVAGRTEDAKHLYRRIIEDNWPKERDQEWHTAYRNTDGTYDSIYKKYSDTFDFEMARFITYEAGFYLSALLDPQKDREELSDLKEKMLHLARNGIMDLGVTPLIIPLDRHASLPALVSETTSVSFDLDGLGARDWQWLTPQAGLLVWVGDEPETRIASGHQLFGNVSFHIFWRDGYEALAALDDDGDGWLRGDELTGLAIWADRNADARSATDEIVALGDLGIVGLAASAGGAVAGMPFNASGVEYDDGSTGPSYDWISHPRPTPMN
;
A
#
# COMPACT_ATOMS: atom_id res chain seq x y z
N MET A 1 -3.59 16.16 34.07
CA MET A 1 -4.41 15.66 32.95
C MET A 1 -3.70 16.07 31.68
N LEU A 2 -2.74 15.25 31.26
CA LEU A 2 -1.86 15.51 30.11
C LEU A 2 -2.37 14.66 28.95
N ALA A 3 -2.63 15.31 27.82
CA ALA A 3 -3.12 14.71 26.60
C ALA A 3 -1.98 13.98 25.89
N SER A 4 -2.19 12.70 25.60
CA SER A 4 -1.28 11.83 24.87
C SER A 4 -1.34 12.18 23.37
N VAL A 5 -0.26 12.73 22.83
CA VAL A 5 -0.10 13.05 21.40
C VAL A 5 0.47 11.81 20.71
N LEU A 6 -0.37 11.10 19.94
CA LEU A 6 0.01 9.94 19.11
C LEU A 6 0.81 10.40 17.88
N ILE A 7 1.99 9.80 17.69
CA ILE A 7 2.97 10.11 16.63
C ILE A 7 2.96 8.98 15.59
N ILE A 8 2.35 9.26 14.43
CA ILE A 8 2.23 8.41 13.23
C ILE A 8 3.61 8.03 12.66
N PRO A 9 3.91 6.74 12.38
CA PRO A 9 5.10 6.35 11.60
C PRO A 9 4.81 6.38 10.09
N LEU A 10 5.70 7.00 9.30
CA LEU A 10 5.80 6.88 7.84
C LEU A 10 6.94 5.93 7.49
N MET A 11 6.67 4.87 6.73
CA MET A 11 7.68 3.94 6.23
C MET A 11 7.28 3.38 4.87
N LEU A 12 7.42 4.22 3.85
CA LEU A 12 6.92 3.97 2.51
C LEU A 12 7.88 3.17 1.60
N GLY A 13 9.14 2.98 2.00
CA GLY A 13 10.11 2.21 1.22
C GLY A 13 10.90 1.21 2.03
N GLN A 14 10.93 -0.05 1.57
CA GLN A 14 11.50 -1.27 2.15
C GLN A 14 11.35 -1.53 3.66
N ALA A 15 11.13 -0.56 4.52
CA ALA A 15 10.55 -0.72 5.84
C ALA A 15 9.12 -1.27 5.74
N ALA A 16 8.38 -1.07 4.64
CA ALA A 16 7.17 -1.86 4.35
C ALA A 16 7.46 -3.32 3.90
N PHE A 17 8.72 -3.68 3.58
CA PHE A 17 9.20 -5.05 3.28
C PHE A 17 10.10 -5.64 4.40
N ALA A 18 10.60 -4.81 5.32
CA ALA A 18 11.48 -5.12 6.45
C ALA A 18 10.74 -5.02 7.79
N HIS A 19 9.71 -4.17 7.88
CA HIS A 19 8.52 -4.32 8.75
C HIS A 19 7.32 -4.88 7.98
N GLY A 20 7.47 -5.17 6.68
CA GLY A 20 6.60 -6.10 5.96
C GLY A 20 6.69 -7.43 6.65
N GLY A 21 5.83 -7.61 7.65
CA GLY A 21 5.76 -8.79 8.47
C GLY A 21 5.52 -10.00 7.59
N ALA A 22 5.46 -11.17 8.22
CA ALA A 22 5.23 -12.48 7.61
C ALA A 22 4.10 -12.60 6.55
N TRP A 23 3.37 -11.53 6.21
CA TRP A 23 2.31 -11.47 5.23
C TRP A 23 2.78 -11.33 3.76
N VAL A 24 3.90 -10.67 3.45
CA VAL A 24 4.35 -10.54 2.03
C VAL A 24 4.66 -11.92 1.44
N ASP A 25 5.27 -12.79 2.25
CA ASP A 25 5.51 -14.20 1.93
C ASP A 25 4.21 -14.98 1.63
N LYS A 26 3.05 -14.47 2.07
CA LYS A 26 1.74 -15.07 1.85
C LYS A 26 1.05 -14.59 0.58
N VAL A 27 1.54 -13.54 -0.08
CA VAL A 27 0.95 -13.05 -1.34
C VAL A 27 0.97 -14.18 -2.39
N PRO A 28 -0.11 -14.43 -3.15
CA PRO A 28 -0.16 -15.52 -4.13
C PRO A 28 0.56 -15.14 -5.43
N ALA A 29 1.85 -14.79 -5.35
CA ALA A 29 2.60 -14.16 -6.43
C ALA A 29 2.62 -14.99 -7.73
N GLU A 30 2.75 -16.31 -7.65
CA GLU A 30 2.72 -17.14 -8.86
C GLU A 30 1.32 -17.22 -9.50
N ARG A 31 0.24 -17.13 -8.71
CA ARG A 31 -1.13 -17.04 -9.24
C ARG A 31 -1.34 -15.69 -9.94
N LEU A 32 -0.97 -14.60 -9.26
CA LEU A 32 -1.01 -13.24 -9.83
C LEU A 32 -0.21 -13.16 -11.13
N ILE A 33 1.02 -13.70 -11.17
CA ILE A 33 1.83 -13.72 -12.39
C ILE A 33 1.11 -14.46 -13.52
N ARG A 34 0.55 -15.65 -13.28
CA ARG A 34 -0.15 -16.42 -14.33
C ARG A 34 -1.32 -15.62 -14.92
N ASN A 35 -2.18 -15.06 -14.06
CA ASN A 35 -3.39 -14.36 -14.51
C ASN A 35 -3.07 -13.01 -15.16
N LEU A 36 -2.15 -12.23 -14.58
CA LEU A 36 -1.71 -10.97 -15.17
C LEU A 36 -0.92 -11.18 -16.48
N GLN A 37 -0.22 -12.31 -16.64
CA GLN A 37 0.38 -12.67 -17.92
C GLN A 37 -0.68 -12.95 -19.00
N ARG A 38 -1.77 -13.65 -18.64
CA ARG A 38 -2.90 -13.87 -19.54
C ARG A 38 -3.53 -12.53 -19.95
N LYS A 39 -3.85 -11.66 -18.97
CA LYS A 39 -4.37 -10.30 -19.22
C LYS A 39 -3.44 -9.48 -20.11
N ALA A 40 -2.14 -9.44 -19.82
CA ALA A 40 -1.16 -8.69 -20.62
C ALA A 40 -0.91 -9.30 -22.02
N PHE A 41 -1.19 -10.59 -22.23
CA PHE A 41 -1.14 -11.23 -23.53
C PHE A 41 -2.37 -10.88 -24.38
N GLU A 42 -3.56 -10.90 -23.78
CA GLU A 42 -4.83 -10.54 -24.43
C GLU A 42 -4.94 -9.04 -24.70
N HIS A 43 -4.38 -8.23 -23.79
CA HIS A 43 -4.37 -6.77 -23.85
C HIS A 43 -2.94 -6.22 -23.83
N PRO A 44 -2.16 -6.40 -24.92
CA PRO A 44 -0.72 -6.06 -24.96
C PRO A 44 -0.39 -4.58 -24.84
N ASN A 45 -1.38 -3.70 -24.91
CA ASN A 45 -1.26 -2.26 -24.77
C ASN A 45 -1.92 -1.73 -23.48
N ASP A 46 -2.34 -2.61 -22.57
CA ASP A 46 -2.79 -2.22 -21.23
C ASP A 46 -1.55 -1.93 -20.36
N ALA A 47 -1.27 -0.65 -20.16
CA ALA A 47 -0.10 -0.20 -19.41
C ALA A 47 -0.18 -0.63 -17.94
N ASP A 48 -1.37 -0.68 -17.35
CA ASP A 48 -1.58 -1.00 -15.94
C ASP A 48 -1.43 -2.50 -15.69
N ALA A 49 -1.96 -3.35 -16.59
CA ALA A 49 -1.72 -4.79 -16.54
C ALA A 49 -0.22 -5.14 -16.62
N LEU A 50 0.53 -4.44 -17.48
CA LEU A 50 1.99 -4.61 -17.59
C LEU A 50 2.71 -4.13 -16.32
N TYR A 51 2.28 -3.02 -15.74
CA TYR A 51 2.79 -2.51 -14.47
C TYR A 51 2.55 -3.49 -13.31
N GLN A 52 1.30 -3.93 -13.13
CA GLN A 52 0.88 -4.88 -12.11
C GLN A 52 1.64 -6.20 -12.25
N LEU A 53 1.83 -6.69 -13.49
CA LEU A 53 2.63 -7.87 -13.75
C LEU A 53 4.10 -7.67 -13.34
N GLY A 54 4.67 -6.49 -13.59
CA GLY A 54 5.99 -6.13 -13.10
C GLY A 54 6.08 -6.17 -11.57
N ARG A 55 5.07 -5.66 -10.86
CA ARG A 55 5.00 -5.71 -9.39
C ARG A 55 4.90 -7.15 -8.88
N ALA A 56 4.05 -7.98 -9.48
CA ALA A 56 3.93 -9.40 -9.13
C ALA A 56 5.27 -10.14 -9.30
N TYR A 57 6.05 -9.83 -10.34
CA TYR A 57 7.41 -10.34 -10.51
C TYR A 57 8.39 -9.86 -9.43
N MET A 58 8.27 -8.61 -8.96
CA MET A 58 9.09 -8.11 -7.84
C MET A 58 8.75 -8.82 -6.53
N ILE A 59 7.47 -9.09 -6.26
CA ILE A 59 7.03 -9.85 -5.09
C ILE A 59 7.54 -11.30 -5.17
N SER A 60 7.40 -11.95 -6.33
CA SER A 60 7.95 -13.29 -6.56
C SER A 60 9.48 -13.32 -6.39
N ALA A 61 10.20 -12.26 -6.81
CA ALA A 61 11.65 -12.15 -6.56
C ALA A 61 11.99 -12.09 -5.06
N TYR A 62 11.13 -11.48 -4.25
CA TYR A 62 11.27 -11.46 -2.80
C TYR A 62 11.08 -12.86 -2.20
N HIS A 63 10.06 -13.62 -2.63
CA HIS A 63 9.81 -15.00 -2.19
C HIS A 63 10.96 -15.96 -2.48
N GLU A 64 11.65 -15.77 -3.62
CA GLU A 64 12.84 -16.56 -3.99
C GLU A 64 14.04 -16.37 -3.02
N LYS A 65 13.91 -15.42 -2.08
CA LYS A 65 14.88 -14.92 -1.11
C LYS A 65 16.11 -14.28 -1.74
N ILE A 66 16.21 -12.98 -1.53
CA ILE A 66 17.44 -12.19 -1.55
C ILE A 66 18.40 -12.81 -0.54
N GLY A 67 19.67 -13.01 -0.89
CA GLY A 67 20.70 -13.43 0.06
C GLY A 67 21.00 -12.32 1.07
N VAL A 68 20.11 -12.09 2.03
CA VAL A 68 20.41 -11.35 3.26
C VAL A 68 20.91 -12.40 4.27
N PRO A 69 22.09 -12.22 4.88
CA PRO A 69 22.47 -13.01 6.04
C PRO A 69 21.32 -12.94 7.06
N SER A 70 20.85 -14.09 7.55
CA SER A 70 19.91 -14.15 8.65
C SER A 70 20.60 -13.68 9.93
N GLU A 71 20.82 -12.38 10.08
CA GLU A 71 20.55 -11.79 11.38
C GLU A 71 19.04 -11.79 11.47
N GLU A 72 18.50 -12.57 12.41
CA GLU A 72 17.08 -12.59 12.69
C GLU A 72 16.61 -11.13 12.71
N PRO A 73 15.56 -10.75 11.95
CA PRO A 73 14.85 -9.53 12.32
C PRO A 73 14.56 -9.68 13.82
N PRO A 74 14.78 -8.63 14.65
CA PRO A 74 14.42 -8.74 16.06
C PRO A 74 13.03 -9.35 16.09
N GLY A 75 12.89 -10.50 16.78
CA GLY A 75 11.66 -11.29 16.77
C GLY A 75 10.45 -10.41 17.06
N PRO A 76 9.21 -10.90 16.84
CA PRO A 76 8.00 -10.08 17.04
C PRO A 76 8.15 -9.28 18.33
N LEU A 77 8.08 -7.95 18.21
CA LEU A 77 8.21 -7.03 19.35
C LEU A 77 7.33 -7.57 20.45
N LYS A 78 7.94 -7.95 21.56
CA LYS A 78 7.21 -8.49 22.70
C LYS A 78 6.43 -7.32 23.29
N ASP A 79 5.31 -7.60 23.97
CA ASP A 79 4.55 -6.55 24.67
C ASP A 79 5.41 -5.73 25.64
N SER A 80 6.56 -6.27 26.09
CA SER A 80 7.57 -5.59 26.91
C SER A 80 8.44 -4.56 26.18
N ASP A 81 8.47 -4.60 24.85
CA ASP A 81 9.28 -3.71 24.00
C ASP A 81 8.53 -2.40 23.68
N TYR A 82 7.28 -2.33 24.13
CA TYR A 82 6.41 -1.16 24.10
C TYR A 82 6.31 -0.56 25.50
N ASP A 83 6.47 0.75 25.63
CA ASP A 83 6.08 1.42 26.88
C ASP A 83 4.55 1.45 27.04
N GLU A 84 4.06 2.00 28.16
CA GLU A 84 2.62 2.17 28.45
C GLU A 84 1.87 3.03 27.41
N HIS A 85 2.57 3.55 26.40
CA HIS A 85 2.09 4.35 25.29
C HIS A 85 2.35 3.73 23.91
N GLY A 86 2.89 2.50 23.83
CA GLY A 86 3.07 1.80 22.56
C GLY A 86 4.32 2.20 21.77
N ILE A 87 5.35 2.79 22.42
CA ILE A 87 6.57 3.26 21.76
C ILE A 87 7.73 2.28 21.97
N VAL A 88 8.47 1.97 20.88
CA VAL A 88 9.65 1.10 20.85
C VAL A 88 10.94 1.91 21.04
N TRP A 89 11.83 1.48 21.94
CA TRP A 89 13.20 2.02 22.07
C TRP A 89 14.23 1.17 21.32
N GLY A 90 15.19 1.82 20.65
CA GLY A 90 16.33 1.16 20.01
C GLY A 90 17.43 2.14 19.63
N ASP A 91 18.38 2.34 20.56
CA ASP A 91 19.77 2.84 20.49
C ASP A 91 20.21 3.72 19.30
N GLY A 92 20.46 5.00 19.59
CA GLY A 92 20.81 6.02 18.61
C GLY A 92 22.30 6.22 18.31
N LEU A 93 22.59 7.06 17.32
CA LEU A 93 23.91 7.62 17.03
C LEU A 93 23.82 9.01 16.35
N TYR A 94 24.42 9.99 17.04
CA TYR A 94 25.13 11.22 16.63
C TYR A 94 24.47 12.38 15.84
N PHE A 95 24.50 13.53 16.52
CA PHE A 95 24.14 14.88 16.10
C PHE A 95 25.25 15.57 15.27
N ASP A 96 24.84 16.36 14.27
CA ASP A 96 25.50 17.64 13.95
C ASP A 96 24.62 18.75 14.53
N GLU A 97 25.20 19.58 15.40
CA GLU A 97 24.53 20.54 16.28
C GLU A 97 23.97 21.79 15.57
N ASN A 98 23.98 21.85 14.23
CA ASN A 98 23.73 23.09 13.49
C ASN A 98 22.43 23.16 12.68
N TYR A 99 21.42 22.31 12.92
CA TYR A 99 20.12 22.46 12.27
C TYR A 99 18.96 22.09 13.21
N PHE A 100 18.30 23.11 13.77
CA PHE A 100 17.10 22.94 14.58
C PHE A 100 15.84 23.02 13.69
N PRO A 101 14.99 21.98 13.65
CA PRO A 101 13.61 22.10 13.20
C PRO A 101 12.81 23.01 14.16
N GLU A 102 11.86 23.78 13.64
CA GLU A 102 11.10 24.79 14.41
C GLU A 102 10.19 24.22 15.51
N SER A 103 9.94 22.91 15.53
CA SER A 103 9.12 22.24 16.56
C SER A 103 9.71 20.91 17.03
N GLU A 104 9.43 20.52 18.29
CA GLU A 104 9.82 19.22 18.85
C GLU A 104 9.24 18.03 18.06
N LYS A 105 8.07 18.22 17.46
CA LYS A 105 7.41 17.25 16.57
C LYS A 105 8.22 17.00 15.30
N ASP A 106 8.78 18.05 14.68
CA ASP A 106 9.62 17.92 13.49
C ASP A 106 10.95 17.22 13.80
N ARG A 107 11.50 17.42 15.01
CA ARG A 107 12.70 16.72 15.47
C ARG A 107 12.47 15.21 15.58
N ILE A 108 11.41 14.79 16.29
CA ILE A 108 11.07 13.36 16.46
C ILE A 108 10.75 12.71 15.10
N TYR A 109 10.04 13.43 14.23
CA TYR A 109 9.73 12.98 12.88
C TYR A 109 11.00 12.73 12.07
N TRP A 110 11.97 13.65 12.13
CA TRP A 110 13.21 13.55 11.38
C TRP A 110 14.17 12.50 11.93
N GLU A 111 14.27 12.36 13.25
CA GLU A 111 15.06 11.30 13.89
C GLU A 111 14.60 9.91 13.40
N ARG A 112 13.28 9.70 13.26
CA ARG A 112 12.73 8.46 12.71
C ARG A 112 13.13 8.23 11.26
N ILE A 113 12.98 9.23 10.38
CA ILE A 113 13.35 9.11 8.96
C ILE A 113 14.86 8.85 8.82
N GLN A 114 15.70 9.54 9.59
CA GLN A 114 17.15 9.33 9.56
C GLN A 114 17.52 7.93 10.02
N ASN A 115 16.97 7.46 11.14
CA ASN A 115 17.23 6.10 11.61
C ASN A 115 16.83 5.06 10.56
N THR A 116 15.73 5.26 9.85
CA THR A 116 15.34 4.39 8.73
C THR A 116 16.33 4.46 7.56
N ILE A 117 16.72 5.66 7.15
CA ILE A 117 17.68 5.85 6.05
C ILE A 117 19.02 5.21 6.41
N GLU A 118 19.52 5.40 7.63
CA GLU A 118 20.76 4.77 8.11
C GLU A 118 20.63 3.25 8.24
N TYR A 119 19.50 2.75 8.75
CA TYR A 119 19.21 1.32 8.82
C TYR A 119 19.21 0.66 7.43
N ASN A 120 18.66 1.38 6.44
CA ASN A 120 18.63 0.96 5.06
C ASN A 120 20.00 1.10 4.38
N ARG A 121 20.80 2.09 4.78
CA ARG A 121 22.14 2.34 4.24
C ARG A 121 23.06 1.14 4.50
N GLY A 122 23.55 0.53 3.43
CA GLY A 122 24.41 -0.66 3.48
C GLY A 122 23.70 -2.02 3.42
N LYS A 123 22.37 -2.08 3.59
CA LYS A 123 21.55 -3.28 3.26
C LYS A 123 21.27 -3.42 1.76
N PHE A 124 21.54 -2.37 0.98
CA PHE A 124 21.42 -2.34 -0.48
C PHE A 124 22.76 -2.45 -1.19
N ASP A 125 23.82 -2.81 -0.47
CA ASP A 125 25.11 -3.10 -1.07
C ASP A 125 25.00 -4.45 -1.81
N VAL A 126 24.56 -4.41 -3.07
CA VAL A 126 24.35 -5.60 -3.92
C VAL A 126 25.67 -6.35 -4.16
N GLU A 127 26.82 -5.69 -4.00
CA GLU A 127 28.12 -6.37 -3.98
C GLU A 127 28.30 -7.27 -2.74
N LYS A 128 27.60 -6.98 -1.63
CA LYS A 128 27.54 -7.84 -0.43
C LYS A 128 26.36 -8.81 -0.41
N HIS A 129 25.27 -8.51 -1.11
CA HIS A 129 24.08 -9.37 -1.21
C HIS A 129 24.10 -10.22 -2.46
N THR A 130 24.46 -11.50 -2.34
CA THR A 130 24.39 -12.44 -3.46
C THR A 130 22.92 -12.78 -3.76
N LEU A 131 22.32 -12.08 -4.72
CA LEU A 131 20.99 -12.44 -5.21
C LEU A 131 21.03 -13.84 -5.84
N ARG A 132 20.05 -14.67 -5.49
CA ARG A 132 19.86 -15.96 -6.16
C ARG A 132 19.52 -15.73 -7.63
N ARG A 133 19.98 -16.63 -8.49
CA ARG A 133 19.73 -16.58 -9.92
C ARG A 133 18.23 -16.45 -10.25
N ALA A 134 17.38 -17.17 -9.52
CA ALA A 134 15.92 -17.11 -9.68
C ALA A 134 15.37 -15.70 -9.41
N ALA A 135 15.75 -15.07 -8.29
CA ALA A 135 15.34 -13.70 -7.97
C ALA A 135 15.78 -12.69 -9.04
N LEU A 136 17.02 -12.80 -9.55
CA LEU A 136 17.51 -11.96 -10.64
C LEU A 136 16.72 -12.13 -11.94
N GLU A 137 16.31 -13.36 -12.27
CA GLU A 137 15.48 -13.62 -13.45
C GLU A 137 14.08 -12.99 -13.30
N ARG A 138 13.49 -13.03 -12.10
CA ARG A 138 12.21 -12.35 -11.79
C ARG A 138 12.34 -10.84 -11.90
N ILE A 139 13.39 -10.23 -11.32
CA ILE A 139 13.64 -8.78 -11.40
C ILE A 139 13.85 -8.33 -12.85
N ARG A 140 14.57 -9.10 -13.67
CA ARG A 140 14.75 -8.78 -15.11
C ARG A 140 13.43 -8.77 -15.87
N LYS A 141 12.53 -9.70 -15.56
CA LYS A 141 11.17 -9.70 -16.13
C LYS A 141 10.40 -8.46 -15.68
N ALA A 142 10.43 -8.12 -14.39
CA ALA A 142 9.79 -6.92 -13.87
C ALA A 142 10.26 -5.66 -14.61
N ILE A 143 11.58 -5.46 -14.73
CA ILE A 143 12.18 -4.35 -15.48
C ILE A 143 11.66 -4.29 -16.93
N SER A 144 11.57 -5.44 -17.62
CA SER A 144 11.07 -5.49 -18.99
C SER A 144 9.61 -5.05 -19.10
N PHE A 145 8.77 -5.46 -18.15
CA PHE A 145 7.36 -5.09 -18.14
C PHE A 145 7.14 -3.63 -17.75
N TYR A 146 7.89 -3.10 -16.77
CA TYR A 146 7.84 -1.68 -16.44
C TYR A 146 8.26 -0.81 -17.62
N LYS A 147 9.34 -1.16 -18.33
CA LYS A 147 9.75 -0.41 -19.52
C LYS A 147 8.65 -0.34 -20.57
N ARG A 148 8.02 -1.48 -20.87
CA ARG A 148 6.93 -1.54 -21.85
C ARG A 148 5.69 -0.77 -21.37
N SER A 149 5.36 -0.85 -20.09
CA SER A 149 4.29 -0.07 -19.47
C SER A 149 4.54 1.45 -19.63
N ILE A 150 5.76 1.90 -19.35
CA ILE A 150 6.19 3.31 -19.50
C ILE A 150 6.20 3.77 -20.96
N GLU A 151 6.55 2.88 -21.91
CA GLU A 151 6.50 3.20 -23.35
C GLU A 151 5.08 3.49 -23.84
N ILE A 152 4.08 2.83 -23.25
CA ILE A 152 2.66 3.03 -23.57
C ILE A 152 2.13 4.27 -22.85
N GLU A 153 2.34 4.32 -21.53
CA GLU A 153 1.83 5.37 -20.67
C GLU A 153 2.88 5.69 -19.60
N PRO A 154 3.70 6.74 -19.82
CA PRO A 154 4.77 7.08 -18.90
C PRO A 154 4.21 7.84 -17.70
N THR A 155 4.31 7.21 -16.53
CA THR A 155 3.82 7.82 -15.29
C THR A 155 4.85 7.80 -14.19
N ALA A 156 4.71 8.72 -13.23
CA ALA A 156 5.63 8.86 -12.12
C ALA A 156 5.68 7.57 -11.27
N LEU A 157 4.54 6.88 -11.09
CA LEU A 157 4.46 5.61 -10.36
C LEU A 157 5.18 4.47 -11.08
N LYS A 158 4.98 4.38 -12.40
CA LYS A 158 5.63 3.38 -13.26
C LYS A 158 7.14 3.62 -13.31
N LEU A 159 7.57 4.88 -13.39
CA LEU A 159 8.98 5.28 -13.31
C LEU A 159 9.61 4.95 -11.94
N LEU A 160 8.91 5.24 -10.83
CA LEU A 160 9.36 4.91 -9.48
C LEU A 160 9.56 3.40 -9.31
N SER A 161 8.65 2.59 -9.84
CA SER A 161 8.75 1.13 -9.79
C SER A 161 9.91 0.59 -10.64
N LEU A 162 10.22 1.22 -11.77
CA LEU A 162 11.42 0.92 -12.56
C LEU A 162 12.70 1.32 -11.83
N ALA A 163 12.74 2.51 -11.20
CA ALA A 163 13.88 2.99 -10.42
C ALA A 163 14.20 2.03 -9.28
N TRP A 164 13.17 1.59 -8.55
CA TRP A 164 13.32 0.60 -7.50
C TRP A 164 13.80 -0.75 -8.01
N ALA A 165 13.27 -1.24 -9.14
CA ALA A 165 13.75 -2.48 -9.74
C ALA A 165 15.22 -2.39 -10.21
N TYR A 166 15.68 -1.21 -10.64
CA TYR A 166 17.10 -0.98 -10.91
C TYR A 166 17.95 -1.00 -9.65
N ASP A 167 17.49 -0.36 -8.58
CA ASP A 167 18.18 -0.34 -7.30
C ASP A 167 18.39 -1.77 -6.77
N VAL A 168 17.30 -2.55 -6.67
CA VAL A 168 17.34 -3.95 -6.25
C VAL A 168 18.20 -4.82 -7.18
N ALA A 169 18.31 -4.47 -8.46
CA ALA A 169 19.18 -5.18 -9.42
C ALA A 169 20.67 -4.77 -9.34
N GLY A 170 21.06 -3.88 -8.43
CA GLY A 170 22.41 -3.34 -8.34
C GLY A 170 22.77 -2.34 -9.44
N ARG A 171 21.77 -1.83 -10.17
CA ARG A 171 21.94 -0.78 -11.19
C ARG A 171 21.78 0.59 -10.53
N THR A 172 22.60 0.84 -9.52
CA THR A 172 22.48 1.99 -8.60
C THR A 172 22.50 3.34 -9.33
N GLU A 173 23.36 3.52 -10.33
CA GLU A 173 23.43 4.79 -11.06
C GLU A 173 22.20 5.02 -11.96
N ASP A 174 21.64 3.96 -12.55
CA ASP A 174 20.38 4.05 -13.29
C ASP A 174 19.20 4.37 -12.35
N ALA A 175 19.20 3.79 -11.15
CA ALA A 175 18.19 4.06 -10.13
C ALA A 175 18.25 5.52 -9.65
N LYS A 176 19.43 6.00 -9.25
CA LYS A 176 19.65 7.40 -8.86
C LYS A 176 19.22 8.38 -9.95
N HIS A 177 19.55 8.10 -11.21
CA HIS A 177 19.14 8.94 -12.34
C HIS A 177 17.62 9.03 -12.45
N LEU A 178 16.90 7.91 -12.34
CA LEU A 178 15.45 7.91 -12.38
C LEU A 178 14.83 8.60 -11.16
N TYR A 179 15.33 8.36 -9.95
CA TYR A 179 14.80 9.02 -8.75
C TYR A 179 14.94 10.54 -8.83
N ARG A 180 16.11 11.06 -9.25
CA ARG A 180 16.31 12.50 -9.47
C ARG A 180 15.32 13.07 -10.49
N ARG A 181 15.17 12.41 -11.63
CA ARG A 181 14.21 12.82 -12.67
C ARG A 181 12.78 12.87 -12.12
N ILE A 182 12.36 11.86 -11.38
CA ILE A 182 11.03 11.80 -10.78
C ILE A 182 10.81 13.01 -9.84
N ILE A 183 11.79 13.32 -9.00
CA ILE A 183 11.72 14.46 -8.07
C ILE A 183 11.67 15.78 -8.83
N GLU A 184 12.52 15.95 -9.84
CA GLU A 184 12.56 17.16 -10.68
C GLU A 184 11.24 17.40 -11.43
N ASP A 185 10.67 16.35 -12.01
CA ASP A 185 9.45 16.42 -12.83
C ASP A 185 8.18 16.69 -11.98
N ASN A 186 8.14 16.23 -10.71
CA ASN A 186 6.95 16.28 -9.87
C ASN A 186 6.98 17.36 -8.79
N TRP A 187 8.16 17.74 -8.27
CA TRP A 187 8.28 18.75 -7.20
C TRP A 187 7.57 20.08 -7.50
N PRO A 188 7.62 20.66 -8.72
CA PRO A 188 6.90 21.91 -9.00
C PRO A 188 5.39 21.83 -8.78
N LYS A 189 4.79 20.64 -8.95
CA LYS A 189 3.36 20.37 -8.77
C LYS A 189 3.05 20.07 -7.31
N GLU A 190 3.80 19.15 -6.70
CA GLU A 190 3.55 18.67 -5.34
C GLU A 190 3.83 19.73 -4.26
N ARG A 191 4.69 20.73 -4.55
CA ARG A 191 4.97 21.82 -3.61
C ARG A 191 3.84 22.85 -3.48
N ASP A 192 2.92 22.92 -4.43
CA ASP A 192 1.85 23.92 -4.47
C ASP A 192 0.73 23.58 -3.47
N GLN A 193 0.40 24.51 -2.57
CA GLN A 193 -0.55 24.31 -1.49
C GLN A 193 -2.02 24.32 -1.96
N GLU A 194 -2.31 24.99 -3.09
CA GLU A 194 -3.65 24.95 -3.70
C GLU A 194 -3.99 23.55 -4.22
N TRP A 195 -2.98 22.81 -4.66
CA TRP A 195 -3.11 21.42 -5.13
C TRP A 195 -3.63 20.49 -4.03
N HIS A 196 -3.13 20.64 -2.79
CA HIS A 196 -3.58 19.88 -1.62
C HIS A 196 -4.97 20.33 -1.12
N THR A 197 -5.33 21.59 -1.33
CA THR A 197 -6.58 22.19 -0.84
C THR A 197 -7.79 21.87 -1.73
N ALA A 198 -7.59 21.71 -3.05
CA ALA A 198 -8.66 21.37 -3.98
C ALA A 198 -9.33 20.02 -3.69
N TYR A 199 -8.59 19.07 -3.12
CA TYR A 199 -9.08 17.75 -2.72
C TYR A 199 -9.90 17.79 -1.42
N ARG A 200 -9.53 18.63 -0.45
CA ARG A 200 -10.33 18.83 0.78
C ARG A 200 -11.71 19.44 0.51
N ASN A 201 -11.86 20.14 -0.63
CA ASN A 201 -13.06 20.88 -1.00
C ASN A 201 -13.90 20.19 -2.09
N THR A 202 -13.52 19.00 -2.58
CA THR A 202 -14.45 18.15 -3.31
C THR A 202 -15.48 17.59 -2.32
N ASP A 203 -16.74 17.51 -2.75
CA ASP A 203 -17.91 17.09 -1.95
C ASP A 203 -17.86 15.64 -1.45
N GLY A 204 -16.68 15.00 -1.44
CA GLY A 204 -16.47 13.62 -1.03
C GLY A 204 -17.12 12.60 -1.94
N THR A 205 -17.72 13.01 -3.07
CA THR A 205 -18.31 12.07 -4.03
C THR A 205 -17.22 11.57 -4.97
N TYR A 206 -17.10 10.24 -5.09
CA TYR A 206 -16.14 9.60 -6.01
C TYR A 206 -16.32 10.10 -7.45
N ASP A 207 -17.52 10.52 -7.85
CA ASP A 207 -17.81 11.02 -9.20
C ASP A 207 -17.17 12.40 -9.48
N SER A 208 -16.92 13.26 -8.47
CA SER A 208 -16.26 14.57 -8.66
C SER A 208 -14.73 14.47 -8.65
N ILE A 209 -14.18 13.53 -7.87
CA ILE A 209 -12.74 13.23 -7.79
C ILE A 209 -12.30 12.40 -9.00
N TYR A 210 -13.05 11.35 -9.34
CA TYR A 210 -12.75 10.51 -10.49
C TYR A 210 -12.98 11.31 -11.79
N LYS A 211 -14.17 11.84 -12.07
CA LYS A 211 -14.47 12.44 -13.39
C LYS A 211 -13.70 13.71 -13.76
N LYS A 212 -13.13 14.42 -12.77
CA LYS A 212 -12.28 15.60 -13.02
C LYS A 212 -10.83 15.22 -13.31
N TYR A 213 -10.39 14.02 -12.91
CA TYR A 213 -8.99 13.61 -12.90
C TYR A 213 -8.73 12.18 -13.42
N SER A 214 -9.77 11.47 -13.87
CA SER A 214 -9.80 10.06 -14.31
C SER A 214 -9.18 9.80 -15.67
N ASP A 215 -8.68 10.82 -16.36
CA ASP A 215 -7.98 10.59 -17.63
C ASP A 215 -6.61 9.94 -17.40
N THR A 216 -6.11 9.89 -16.16
CA THR A 216 -4.98 9.06 -15.76
C THR A 216 -5.12 8.63 -14.30
N PHE A 217 -5.07 7.32 -14.04
CA PHE A 217 -4.90 6.67 -12.73
C PHE A 217 -3.77 7.30 -11.87
N ASP A 218 -2.87 8.05 -12.52
CA ASP A 218 -1.80 8.87 -11.93
C ASP A 218 -2.21 9.94 -10.93
N PHE A 219 -3.42 10.47 -10.98
CA PHE A 219 -3.70 11.74 -10.29
C PHE A 219 -3.70 11.64 -8.75
N GLU A 220 -4.13 10.51 -8.19
CA GLU A 220 -4.18 10.30 -6.74
C GLU A 220 -2.88 9.69 -6.21
N MET A 221 -2.24 8.80 -6.96
CA MET A 221 -0.99 8.16 -6.54
C MET A 221 0.26 9.05 -6.74
N ALA A 222 0.18 10.06 -7.61
CA ALA A 222 1.22 11.08 -7.78
C ALA A 222 1.38 11.99 -6.55
N ARG A 223 0.56 11.83 -5.50
CA ARG A 223 0.62 12.70 -4.33
C ARG A 223 1.90 12.60 -3.55
N PHE A 224 2.51 11.44 -3.40
CA PHE A 224 3.66 11.21 -2.53
C PHE A 224 4.93 10.78 -3.28
N ILE A 225 4.96 10.89 -4.61
CA ILE A 225 6.05 10.30 -5.39
C ILE A 225 7.37 11.04 -5.22
N THR A 226 7.37 12.35 -5.04
CA THR A 226 8.60 13.07 -4.67
C THR A 226 9.11 12.63 -3.30
N TYR A 227 8.20 12.36 -2.35
CA TYR A 227 8.57 11.83 -1.04
C TYR A 227 9.23 10.45 -1.18
N GLU A 228 8.62 9.53 -1.94
CA GLU A 228 9.18 8.20 -2.20
C GLU A 228 10.54 8.24 -2.85
N ALA A 229 10.62 8.94 -3.99
CA ALA A 229 11.84 9.01 -4.75
C ALA A 229 12.95 9.66 -3.92
N GLY A 230 12.62 10.69 -3.13
CA GLY A 230 13.55 11.33 -2.20
C GLY A 230 14.03 10.38 -1.10
N PHE A 231 13.15 9.56 -0.54
CA PHE A 231 13.48 8.56 0.47
C PHE A 231 14.47 7.52 -0.07
N TYR A 232 14.16 6.90 -1.22
CA TYR A 232 15.05 5.91 -1.84
C TYR A 232 16.37 6.52 -2.29
N LEU A 233 16.33 7.70 -2.91
CA LEU A 233 17.53 8.40 -3.34
C LEU A 233 18.45 8.71 -2.15
N SER A 234 17.89 9.19 -1.03
CA SER A 234 18.67 9.53 0.18
C SER A 234 19.44 8.34 0.74
N ALA A 235 18.94 7.11 0.57
CA ALA A 235 19.62 5.89 0.98
C ALA A 235 20.81 5.53 0.08
N LEU A 236 20.82 5.99 -1.17
CA LEU A 236 21.85 5.71 -2.18
C LEU A 236 22.93 6.79 -2.30
N LEU A 237 22.70 7.97 -1.72
CA LEU A 237 23.63 9.11 -1.76
C LEU A 237 24.73 8.99 -0.71
N ASP A 238 25.91 9.52 -1.02
CA ASP A 238 27.04 9.61 -0.10
C ASP A 238 26.80 10.75 0.91
N PRO A 239 26.79 10.48 2.23
CA PRO A 239 26.41 11.48 3.24
C PRO A 239 27.31 12.72 3.27
N GLN A 240 28.57 12.58 2.87
CA GLN A 240 29.54 13.66 2.91
C GLN A 240 29.61 14.40 1.57
N LYS A 241 29.67 13.64 0.46
CA LYS A 241 29.81 14.22 -0.89
C LYS A 241 28.52 14.86 -1.37
N ASP A 242 27.39 14.23 -1.06
CA ASP A 242 26.06 14.63 -1.56
C ASP A 242 25.25 15.39 -0.49
N ARG A 243 25.94 15.98 0.50
CA ARG A 243 25.31 16.64 1.67
C ARG A 243 24.29 17.73 1.30
N GLU A 244 24.55 18.46 0.22
CA GLU A 244 23.69 19.56 -0.25
C GLU A 244 22.41 19.00 -0.88
N GLU A 245 22.53 17.92 -1.67
CA GLU A 245 21.39 17.21 -2.26
C GLU A 245 20.54 16.56 -1.16
N LEU A 246 21.16 15.89 -0.18
CA LEU A 246 20.46 15.31 0.97
C LEU A 246 19.67 16.36 1.77
N SER A 247 20.24 17.56 1.97
CA SER A 247 19.54 18.65 2.64
C SER A 247 18.32 19.13 1.86
N ASP A 248 18.46 19.26 0.54
CA ASP A 248 17.38 19.66 -0.36
C ASP A 248 16.25 18.60 -0.42
N LEU A 249 16.61 17.31 -0.51
CA LEU A 249 15.65 16.20 -0.45
C LEU A 249 14.88 16.19 0.88
N LYS A 250 15.59 16.42 1.98
CA LYS A 250 14.98 16.54 3.31
C LYS A 250 13.93 17.65 3.35
N GLU A 251 14.26 18.84 2.85
CA GLU A 251 13.33 19.97 2.85
C GLU A 251 12.07 19.68 2.03
N LYS A 252 12.24 19.05 0.85
CA LYS A 252 11.11 18.59 0.03
C LYS A 252 10.23 17.59 0.78
N MET A 253 10.81 16.53 1.32
CA MET A 253 10.07 15.50 2.06
C MET A 253 9.33 16.07 3.27
N LEU A 254 9.94 17.01 4.01
CA LEU A 254 9.29 17.68 5.15
C LEU A 254 8.14 18.58 4.71
N HIS A 255 8.31 19.36 3.63
CA HIS A 255 7.24 20.19 3.08
C HIS A 255 6.01 19.35 2.75
N LEU A 256 6.24 18.23 2.07
CA LEU A 256 5.23 17.27 1.68
C LEU A 256 4.51 16.65 2.88
N ALA A 257 5.27 16.14 3.86
CA ALA A 257 4.73 15.57 5.09
C ALA A 257 3.87 16.57 5.87
N ARG A 258 4.24 17.86 5.90
CA ARG A 258 3.51 18.93 6.60
C ARG A 258 2.21 19.33 5.92
N ASN A 259 2.08 19.12 4.60
CA ASN A 259 0.94 19.60 3.82
C ASN A 259 -0.13 18.53 3.54
N GLY A 260 -0.14 17.41 4.29
CA GLY A 260 -1.21 16.42 4.21
C GLY A 260 -1.18 15.54 2.96
N ILE A 261 0.02 15.35 2.38
CA ILE A 261 0.28 14.50 1.21
C ILE A 261 -0.20 13.05 1.35
N MET A 262 -0.52 12.64 2.58
CA MET A 262 -0.92 11.29 2.94
C MET A 262 -2.44 11.11 3.10
N ASP A 263 -3.25 12.11 2.75
CA ASP A 263 -4.71 12.04 2.92
C ASP A 263 -5.43 11.25 1.80
N LEU A 264 -4.77 10.24 1.21
CA LEU A 264 -5.33 9.44 0.12
C LEU A 264 -6.42 8.48 0.61
N GLY A 265 -7.49 8.38 -0.17
CA GLY A 265 -8.53 7.40 0.07
C GLY A 265 -8.01 5.99 -0.24
N VAL A 266 -8.24 5.06 0.68
CA VAL A 266 -8.05 3.61 0.41
C VAL A 266 -9.41 3.02 0.15
N THR A 267 -9.48 2.03 -0.74
CA THR A 267 -10.75 1.51 -1.24
C THR A 267 -11.00 0.04 -0.84
N PRO A 268 -11.10 -0.28 0.47
CA PRO A 268 -11.36 -1.66 0.86
C PRO A 268 -12.72 -2.17 0.35
N LEU A 269 -12.71 -3.38 -0.19
CA LEU A 269 -13.89 -4.09 -0.64
C LEU A 269 -14.62 -4.67 0.57
N ILE A 270 -15.87 -4.24 0.76
CA ILE A 270 -16.73 -4.67 1.86
C ILE A 270 -17.90 -5.50 1.35
N ILE A 271 -18.21 -6.55 2.11
CA ILE A 271 -19.33 -7.47 1.90
C ILE A 271 -20.23 -7.37 3.13
N PRO A 272 -21.54 -7.10 2.97
CA PRO A 272 -22.46 -7.10 4.10
C PRO A 272 -22.60 -8.46 4.77
N LEU A 273 -22.58 -8.48 6.11
CA LEU A 273 -22.91 -9.66 6.90
C LEU A 273 -24.42 -9.87 6.98
N ASP A 274 -25.21 -8.79 6.91
CA ASP A 274 -26.62 -8.83 6.52
C ASP A 274 -26.71 -8.64 5.00
N ARG A 275 -27.11 -9.70 4.28
CA ARG A 275 -27.09 -9.78 2.81
C ARG A 275 -27.89 -8.68 2.09
N HIS A 276 -28.72 -7.92 2.80
CA HIS A 276 -29.53 -6.83 2.25
C HIS A 276 -29.13 -5.44 2.73
N ALA A 277 -28.10 -5.32 3.58
CA ALA A 277 -27.68 -4.02 4.08
C ALA A 277 -27.09 -3.15 2.96
N SER A 278 -27.51 -1.88 2.97
CA SER A 278 -27.00 -0.86 2.05
C SER A 278 -25.72 -0.24 2.57
N LEU A 279 -24.91 0.38 1.69
CA LEU A 279 -23.67 1.04 2.06
C LEU A 279 -23.76 1.95 3.30
N PRO A 280 -24.79 2.83 3.47
CA PRO A 280 -24.92 3.66 4.67
C PRO A 280 -25.08 2.89 5.99
N ALA A 281 -25.56 1.63 5.95
CA ALA A 281 -25.65 0.79 7.13
C ALA A 281 -24.30 0.14 7.50
N LEU A 282 -23.37 0.08 6.56
CA LEU A 282 -22.06 -0.57 6.70
C LEU A 282 -20.97 0.41 7.17
N VAL A 283 -21.12 1.70 6.89
CA VAL A 283 -20.11 2.73 7.18
C VAL A 283 -20.52 3.55 8.39
N SER A 284 -19.61 3.70 9.35
CA SER A 284 -19.86 4.55 10.52
C SER A 284 -19.47 6.00 10.26
N GLU A 285 -20.38 6.93 10.52
CA GLU A 285 -20.09 8.37 10.44
C GLU A 285 -19.27 8.88 11.63
N THR A 286 -19.26 8.16 12.74
CA THR A 286 -18.68 8.62 14.01
C THR A 286 -17.49 7.79 14.47
N THR A 287 -17.36 6.56 14.00
CA THR A 287 -16.24 5.69 14.38
C THR A 287 -14.98 6.13 13.65
N SER A 288 -13.91 6.27 14.42
CA SER A 288 -12.55 6.47 13.93
C SER A 288 -11.63 5.49 14.65
N VAL A 289 -10.80 4.77 13.89
CA VAL A 289 -9.89 3.76 14.43
C VAL A 289 -8.49 3.97 13.88
N SER A 290 -7.49 3.56 14.67
CA SER A 290 -6.10 3.58 14.24
C SER A 290 -5.73 2.27 13.56
N PHE A 291 -5.49 2.31 12.24
CA PHE A 291 -5.15 1.14 11.43
C PHE A 291 -4.19 1.50 10.30
N ASP A 292 -3.37 0.55 9.86
CA ASP A 292 -2.48 0.69 8.70
C ASP A 292 -3.24 0.37 7.40
N LEU A 293 -4.23 1.20 7.04
CA LEU A 293 -5.11 0.90 5.92
C LEU A 293 -4.44 1.11 4.55
N ASP A 294 -3.51 2.05 4.43
CA ASP A 294 -2.82 2.33 3.16
C ASP A 294 -1.45 1.68 3.07
N GLY A 295 -1.02 0.95 4.11
CA GLY A 295 0.25 0.27 4.15
C GLY A 295 1.44 1.16 4.50
N LEU A 296 1.18 2.39 4.96
CA LEU A 296 2.21 3.39 5.25
C LEU A 296 2.48 3.57 6.75
N GLY A 297 1.70 2.90 7.59
CA GLY A 297 1.70 2.98 9.04
C GLY A 297 0.30 3.29 9.60
N ALA A 298 0.11 3.03 10.90
CA ALA A 298 -1.18 3.25 11.55
C ALA A 298 -1.57 4.73 11.59
N ARG A 299 -2.79 5.04 11.12
CA ARG A 299 -3.42 6.37 11.14
C ARG A 299 -4.89 6.25 11.48
N ASP A 300 -5.52 7.38 11.78
CA ASP A 300 -6.95 7.41 12.09
C ASP A 300 -7.77 7.41 10.80
N TRP A 301 -8.66 6.43 10.66
CA TRP A 301 -9.54 6.26 9.50
C TRP A 301 -11.00 6.29 9.92
N GLN A 302 -11.87 6.80 9.03
CA GLN A 302 -13.28 6.41 9.12
C GLN A 302 -13.36 4.87 9.11
N TRP A 303 -14.26 4.31 9.91
CA TRP A 303 -14.41 2.87 10.03
C TRP A 303 -15.83 2.37 9.77
N LEU A 304 -15.96 1.05 9.79
CA LEU A 304 -17.18 0.33 9.47
C LEU A 304 -18.06 0.09 10.71
N THR A 305 -19.31 -0.27 10.48
CA THR A 305 -20.21 -0.81 11.50
C THR A 305 -20.01 -2.34 11.61
N PRO A 306 -20.46 -2.97 12.71
CA PRO A 306 -20.39 -4.43 12.88
C PRO A 306 -21.18 -5.25 11.86
N GLN A 307 -21.93 -4.62 10.95
CA GLN A 307 -22.66 -5.27 9.86
C GLN A 307 -21.81 -5.46 8.61
N ALA A 308 -20.63 -4.85 8.55
CA ALA A 308 -19.73 -4.94 7.42
C ALA A 308 -18.67 -6.02 7.64
N GLY A 309 -18.35 -6.74 6.58
CA GLY A 309 -17.19 -7.61 6.50
C GLY A 309 -16.17 -7.04 5.51
N LEU A 310 -14.92 -6.93 5.90
CA LEU A 310 -13.81 -6.59 5.00
C LEU A 310 -13.35 -7.86 4.28
N LEU A 311 -13.28 -7.84 2.94
CA LEU A 311 -12.70 -8.96 2.21
C LEU A 311 -11.16 -8.93 2.36
N VAL A 312 -10.61 -10.04 2.85
CA VAL A 312 -9.18 -10.14 3.18
C VAL A 312 -8.53 -11.38 2.59
N TRP A 313 -7.22 -11.28 2.39
CA TRP A 313 -6.33 -12.38 2.06
C TRP A 313 -5.64 -12.90 3.33
N VAL A 314 -5.89 -14.17 3.63
CA VAL A 314 -5.29 -14.91 4.75
C VAL A 314 -4.27 -15.96 4.29
N GLY A 315 -4.23 -16.24 2.98
CA GLY A 315 -3.39 -17.30 2.42
C GLY A 315 -3.76 -18.67 2.99
N ASP A 316 -2.78 -19.56 3.12
CA ASP A 316 -3.00 -20.94 3.58
C ASP A 316 -3.08 -21.08 5.12
N GLU A 317 -2.99 -19.97 5.87
CA GLU A 317 -2.93 -19.96 7.32
C GLU A 317 -4.17 -19.28 7.93
N PRO A 318 -5.08 -20.04 8.56
CA PRO A 318 -6.32 -19.50 9.13
C PRO A 318 -6.09 -18.59 10.34
N GLU A 319 -4.95 -18.69 11.04
CA GLU A 319 -4.61 -17.77 12.14
C GLU A 319 -3.93 -16.46 11.68
N THR A 320 -3.95 -16.15 10.37
CA THR A 320 -3.35 -14.93 9.84
C THR A 320 -4.04 -13.69 10.40
N ARG A 321 -3.33 -12.98 11.28
CA ARG A 321 -3.72 -11.65 11.74
C ARG A 321 -3.68 -10.66 10.57
N ILE A 322 -4.75 -9.87 10.44
CA ILE A 322 -4.79 -8.75 9.48
C ILE A 322 -4.14 -7.53 10.14
N ALA A 323 -3.03 -7.08 9.56
CA ALA A 323 -2.20 -6.01 10.12
C ALA A 323 -2.16 -4.76 9.24
N SER A 324 -2.53 -4.88 7.96
CA SER A 324 -2.38 -3.82 6.98
C SER A 324 -3.42 -3.96 5.85
N GLY A 325 -3.77 -2.86 5.20
CA GLY A 325 -4.65 -2.84 4.03
C GLY A 325 -4.07 -3.57 2.82
N HIS A 326 -2.77 -3.87 2.79
CA HIS A 326 -2.22 -4.76 1.78
C HIS A 326 -2.77 -6.20 1.84
N GLN A 327 -3.35 -6.62 2.98
CA GLN A 327 -4.07 -7.88 3.13
C GLN A 327 -5.57 -7.74 2.83
N LEU A 328 -6.08 -6.52 2.63
CA LEU A 328 -7.47 -6.28 2.23
C LEU A 328 -7.56 -6.24 0.70
N PHE A 329 -8.73 -6.54 0.15
CA PHE A 329 -9.03 -6.28 -1.26
C PHE A 329 -9.37 -4.81 -1.47
N GLY A 330 -8.72 -4.14 -2.41
CA GLY A 330 -8.82 -2.69 -2.63
C GLY A 330 -7.70 -2.16 -3.53
N ASN A 331 -7.61 -0.84 -3.65
CA ASN A 331 -6.60 -0.17 -4.49
C ASN A 331 -5.13 -0.39 -4.07
N VAL A 332 -4.86 -0.98 -2.90
CA VAL A 332 -3.49 -1.25 -2.38
C VAL A 332 -3.21 -2.74 -2.14
N SER A 333 -4.10 -3.64 -2.54
CA SER A 333 -3.94 -5.08 -2.26
C SER A 333 -2.61 -5.65 -2.70
N PHE A 334 -2.05 -6.55 -1.89
CA PHE A 334 -0.80 -7.26 -2.19
C PHE A 334 0.41 -6.35 -2.42
N HIS A 335 0.36 -5.10 -1.95
CA HIS A 335 1.39 -4.10 -2.24
C HIS A 335 1.55 -3.85 -3.75
N ILE A 336 0.45 -4.00 -4.49
CA ILE A 336 0.28 -3.61 -5.88
C ILE A 336 -0.78 -2.51 -5.89
N PHE A 337 -0.58 -1.48 -6.69
CA PHE A 337 -1.61 -0.47 -6.89
C PHE A 337 -2.58 -0.91 -7.97
N TRP A 338 -3.86 -0.89 -7.61
CA TRP A 338 -5.00 -1.25 -8.43
C TRP A 338 -5.93 -0.06 -8.57
N ARG A 339 -6.74 -0.04 -9.62
CA ARG A 339 -7.80 0.97 -9.78
C ARG A 339 -8.82 0.91 -8.65
N ASP A 340 -9.17 -0.30 -8.27
CA ASP A 340 -10.20 -0.64 -7.28
C ASP A 340 -9.97 -2.10 -6.81
N GLY A 341 -10.68 -2.52 -5.76
CA GLY A 341 -10.66 -3.87 -5.22
C GLY A 341 -11.24 -4.94 -6.14
N TYR A 342 -12.10 -4.58 -7.10
CA TYR A 342 -12.55 -5.53 -8.13
C TYR A 342 -11.42 -5.88 -9.10
N GLU A 343 -10.57 -4.93 -9.46
CA GLU A 343 -9.38 -5.23 -10.27
C GLU A 343 -8.40 -6.15 -9.53
N ALA A 344 -8.22 -5.95 -8.22
CA ALA A 344 -7.43 -6.85 -7.39
C ALA A 344 -8.04 -8.28 -7.34
N LEU A 345 -9.38 -8.40 -7.31
CA LEU A 345 -10.07 -9.69 -7.43
C LEU A 345 -9.86 -10.33 -8.80
N ALA A 346 -9.99 -9.57 -9.89
CA ALA A 346 -9.80 -10.08 -11.25
C ALA A 346 -8.38 -10.61 -11.48
N ALA A 347 -7.38 -10.17 -10.71
CA ALA A 347 -6.03 -10.73 -10.76
C ALA A 347 -5.94 -12.15 -10.17
N LEU A 348 -6.96 -12.59 -9.43
CA LEU A 348 -7.10 -13.95 -8.89
C LEU A 348 -8.06 -14.83 -9.71
N ASP A 349 -8.87 -14.29 -10.60
CA ASP A 349 -9.71 -15.07 -11.52
C ASP A 349 -8.81 -15.94 -12.44
N ASP A 350 -8.78 -17.25 -12.21
CA ASP A 350 -7.87 -18.20 -12.86
C ASP A 350 -8.39 -18.63 -14.24
N ASP A 351 -9.71 -18.68 -14.44
CA ASP A 351 -10.32 -19.07 -15.72
C ASP A 351 -10.82 -17.90 -16.58
N GLY A 352 -10.89 -16.70 -16.00
CA GLY A 352 -11.30 -15.47 -16.67
C GLY A 352 -12.80 -15.35 -16.90
N ASP A 353 -13.64 -16.07 -16.14
CA ASP A 353 -15.10 -16.03 -16.29
C ASP A 353 -15.76 -14.81 -15.63
N GLY A 354 -14.98 -13.97 -14.95
CA GLY A 354 -15.42 -12.79 -14.23
C GLY A 354 -15.89 -13.07 -12.81
N TRP A 355 -15.67 -14.27 -12.29
CA TRP A 355 -15.97 -14.70 -10.94
C TRP A 355 -14.80 -15.45 -10.33
N LEU A 356 -14.74 -15.44 -9.00
CA LEU A 356 -13.93 -16.38 -8.24
C LEU A 356 -14.87 -17.42 -7.66
N ARG A 357 -14.66 -18.69 -7.99
CA ARG A 357 -15.43 -19.84 -7.48
C ARG A 357 -14.54 -21.02 -7.13
N GLY A 358 -15.05 -21.93 -6.31
CA GLY A 358 -14.35 -23.17 -5.98
C GLY A 358 -12.95 -22.93 -5.44
N ASP A 359 -11.94 -23.54 -6.05
CA ASP A 359 -10.54 -23.44 -5.62
C ASP A 359 -10.00 -22.00 -5.68
N GLU A 360 -10.61 -21.11 -6.48
CA GLU A 360 -10.20 -19.72 -6.60
C GLU A 360 -10.44 -18.90 -5.34
N LEU A 361 -11.38 -19.34 -4.50
CA LEU A 361 -11.70 -18.73 -3.20
C LEU A 361 -10.67 -19.08 -2.12
N THR A 362 -9.74 -19.99 -2.40
CA THR A 362 -8.69 -20.39 -1.45
C THR A 362 -7.84 -19.18 -1.07
N GLY A 363 -7.66 -19.00 0.25
CA GLY A 363 -6.91 -17.88 0.81
C GLY A 363 -7.72 -16.61 1.06
N LEU A 364 -9.02 -16.60 0.72
CA LEU A 364 -9.93 -15.50 1.02
C LEU A 364 -10.73 -15.74 2.31
N ALA A 365 -10.96 -14.67 3.05
CA ALA A 365 -11.83 -14.65 4.23
C ALA A 365 -12.53 -13.30 4.39
N ILE A 366 -13.49 -13.24 5.30
CA ILE A 366 -14.09 -11.99 5.76
C ILE A 366 -13.52 -11.64 7.14
N TRP A 367 -12.96 -10.45 7.28
CA TRP A 367 -12.72 -9.86 8.59
C TRP A 367 -13.96 -9.10 9.04
N ALA A 368 -14.67 -9.67 10.00
CA ALA A 368 -15.84 -9.09 10.64
C ALA A 368 -15.42 -8.42 11.96
N ASP A 369 -14.96 -7.17 11.88
CA ASP A 369 -14.60 -6.35 13.06
C ASP A 369 -15.86 -5.98 13.86
N ARG A 370 -16.24 -6.86 14.80
CA ARG A 370 -17.54 -6.78 15.48
C ARG A 370 -17.55 -5.72 16.58
N ASN A 371 -16.39 -5.40 17.13
CA ASN A 371 -16.25 -4.41 18.19
C ASN A 371 -15.76 -3.04 17.66
N ALA A 372 -15.43 -2.96 16.37
CA ALA A 372 -14.97 -1.77 15.65
C ALA A 372 -13.68 -1.17 16.24
N ASP A 373 -12.71 -2.03 16.61
CA ASP A 373 -11.43 -1.62 17.21
C ASP A 373 -10.22 -1.69 16.27
N ALA A 374 -10.43 -2.18 15.03
CA ALA A 374 -9.42 -2.41 14.00
C ALA A 374 -8.28 -3.36 14.40
N ARG A 375 -8.54 -4.27 15.36
CA ARG A 375 -7.59 -5.30 15.79
C ARG A 375 -8.15 -6.66 15.42
N SER A 376 -7.69 -7.15 14.27
CA SER A 376 -8.02 -8.50 13.81
C SER A 376 -7.70 -9.56 14.88
N ALA A 377 -8.76 -10.11 15.47
CA ALA A 377 -8.72 -11.28 16.32
C ALA A 377 -9.12 -12.53 15.53
N THR A 378 -8.63 -13.70 15.96
CA THR A 378 -8.85 -14.95 15.21
C THR A 378 -10.34 -15.32 15.08
N ASP A 379 -11.18 -14.95 16.06
CA ASP A 379 -12.64 -15.19 16.04
C ASP A 379 -13.43 -14.17 15.21
N GLU A 380 -12.76 -13.16 14.65
CA GLU A 380 -13.30 -12.19 13.70
C GLU A 380 -12.99 -12.53 12.25
N ILE A 381 -12.08 -13.48 12.00
CA ILE A 381 -11.78 -13.98 10.66
C ILE A 381 -12.72 -15.13 10.36
N VAL A 382 -13.65 -14.89 9.42
CA VAL A 382 -14.71 -15.83 9.06
C VAL A 382 -14.43 -16.39 7.67
N ALA A 383 -14.43 -17.71 7.54
CA ALA A 383 -14.29 -18.36 6.24
C ALA A 383 -15.49 -18.02 5.34
N LEU A 384 -15.25 -17.87 4.03
CA LEU A 384 -16.33 -17.58 3.07
C LEU A 384 -17.45 -18.62 3.13
N GLY A 385 -17.09 -19.90 3.21
CA GLY A 385 -18.04 -21.00 3.31
C GLY A 385 -18.91 -20.97 4.57
N ASP A 386 -18.41 -20.45 5.70
CA ASP A 386 -19.20 -20.30 6.94
C ASP A 386 -20.30 -19.23 6.81
N LEU A 387 -20.14 -18.31 5.85
CA LEU A 387 -21.14 -17.31 5.48
C LEU A 387 -22.05 -17.78 4.32
N GLY A 388 -21.83 -19.00 3.82
CA GLY A 388 -22.49 -19.56 2.65
C GLY A 388 -22.04 -18.93 1.33
N ILE A 389 -20.92 -18.20 1.32
CA ILE A 389 -20.40 -17.56 0.10
C ILE A 389 -19.68 -18.61 -0.76
N VAL A 390 -20.12 -18.74 -2.01
CA VAL A 390 -19.59 -19.70 -3.00
C VAL A 390 -19.07 -19.04 -4.27
N GLY A 391 -19.27 -17.73 -4.41
CA GLY A 391 -18.72 -16.96 -5.52
C GLY A 391 -18.58 -15.48 -5.20
N LEU A 392 -17.56 -14.86 -5.79
CA LEU A 392 -17.31 -13.40 -5.73
C LEU A 392 -17.14 -12.87 -7.15
N ALA A 393 -17.89 -11.83 -7.51
CA ALA A 393 -17.75 -11.22 -8.84
C ALA A 393 -16.45 -10.39 -8.91
N ALA A 394 -15.68 -10.58 -9.98
CA ALA A 394 -14.40 -9.91 -10.21
C ALA A 394 -14.54 -8.55 -10.92
N SER A 395 -15.75 -7.96 -10.92
CA SER A 395 -16.01 -6.69 -11.58
C SER A 395 -17.12 -5.91 -10.88
N ALA A 396 -17.02 -4.58 -10.93
CA ALA A 396 -18.12 -3.70 -10.56
C ALA A 396 -19.23 -3.77 -11.62
N GLY A 397 -20.49 -3.79 -11.16
CA GLY A 397 -21.68 -3.67 -12.01
C GLY A 397 -22.21 -2.24 -12.15
N GLY A 398 -21.64 -1.29 -11.40
CA GLY A 398 -22.03 0.11 -11.38
C GLY A 398 -21.35 0.88 -10.25
N ALA A 399 -21.99 1.97 -9.82
CA ALA A 399 -21.50 2.80 -8.72
C ALA A 399 -22.64 3.21 -7.77
N VAL A 400 -22.33 3.39 -6.49
CA VAL A 400 -23.23 3.88 -5.45
C VAL A 400 -22.53 4.91 -4.58
N ALA A 401 -23.16 6.08 -4.38
CA ALA A 401 -22.46 7.24 -3.79
C ALA A 401 -21.13 7.57 -4.52
N GLY A 402 -21.11 7.27 -5.82
CA GLY A 402 -19.92 7.31 -6.67
C GLY A 402 -18.99 6.09 -6.53
N MET A 403 -18.98 5.36 -5.42
CA MET A 403 -18.05 4.24 -5.20
C MET A 403 -18.38 3.00 -6.08
N PRO A 404 -17.40 2.25 -6.61
CA PRO A 404 -17.65 1.04 -7.37
C PRO A 404 -18.46 0.01 -6.58
N PHE A 405 -19.39 -0.65 -7.26
CA PHE A 405 -20.39 -1.49 -6.62
C PHE A 405 -20.87 -2.60 -7.55
N ASN A 406 -21.19 -3.75 -6.97
CA ASN A 406 -21.90 -4.82 -7.68
C ASN A 406 -23.08 -5.31 -6.84
N ALA A 407 -24.30 -5.20 -7.38
CA ALA A 407 -25.53 -5.63 -6.68
C ALA A 407 -25.64 -7.14 -6.51
N SER A 408 -24.96 -7.90 -7.37
CA SER A 408 -24.82 -9.35 -7.34
C SER A 408 -23.34 -9.72 -7.22
N GLY A 409 -22.60 -8.97 -6.41
CA GLY A 409 -21.16 -9.17 -6.21
C GLY A 409 -20.79 -10.43 -5.43
N VAL A 410 -21.76 -11.02 -4.73
CA VAL A 410 -21.58 -12.24 -3.93
C VAL A 410 -22.62 -13.26 -4.34
N GLU A 411 -22.20 -14.50 -4.58
CA GLU A 411 -23.06 -15.66 -4.82
C GLU A 411 -23.07 -16.55 -3.57
N TYR A 412 -24.26 -16.97 -3.16
CA TYR A 412 -24.46 -17.84 -1.99
C TYR A 412 -24.87 -19.26 -2.38
N ASP A 413 -24.62 -20.21 -1.49
CA ASP A 413 -24.92 -21.64 -1.67
C ASP A 413 -26.41 -21.98 -1.85
N ASP A 414 -27.30 -21.09 -1.39
CA ASP A 414 -28.75 -21.16 -1.61
C ASP A 414 -29.19 -20.60 -2.98
N GLY A 415 -28.24 -20.16 -3.82
CA GLY A 415 -28.46 -19.59 -5.14
C GLY A 415 -28.90 -18.12 -5.12
N SER A 416 -29.01 -17.49 -3.95
CA SER A 416 -29.21 -16.05 -3.85
C SER A 416 -27.92 -15.28 -4.14
N THR A 417 -28.06 -13.98 -4.44
CA THR A 417 -26.92 -13.07 -4.60
C THR A 417 -27.02 -11.92 -3.63
N GLY A 418 -25.88 -11.36 -3.25
CA GLY A 418 -25.78 -10.16 -2.42
C GLY A 418 -24.83 -9.13 -3.01
N PRO A 419 -24.83 -7.91 -2.46
CA PRO A 419 -23.99 -6.85 -2.93
C PRO A 419 -22.55 -6.94 -2.41
N SER A 420 -21.62 -6.30 -3.12
CA SER A 420 -20.29 -5.92 -2.64
C SER A 420 -20.02 -4.45 -2.97
N TYR A 421 -19.23 -3.78 -2.13
CA TYR A 421 -18.95 -2.34 -2.26
C TYR A 421 -17.45 -2.09 -2.17
N ASP A 422 -16.92 -1.25 -3.06
CA ASP A 422 -15.54 -0.78 -3.02
C ASP A 422 -15.52 0.56 -2.27
N TRP A 423 -15.53 0.48 -0.94
CA TRP A 423 -15.78 1.64 -0.10
C TRP A 423 -14.52 2.47 0.05
N ILE A 424 -14.63 3.79 -0.18
CA ILE A 424 -13.50 4.70 0.04
C ILE A 424 -13.47 5.12 1.50
N SER A 425 -12.45 4.68 2.22
CA SER A 425 -12.12 5.22 3.52
C SER A 425 -11.18 6.42 3.36
N HIS A 426 -11.55 7.53 3.99
CA HIS A 426 -10.70 8.70 4.07
C HIS A 426 -10.02 8.75 5.44
N PRO A 427 -8.74 9.15 5.49
CA PRO A 427 -8.08 9.40 6.76
C PRO A 427 -8.77 10.59 7.43
N ARG A 428 -9.02 10.47 8.74
CA ARG A 428 -9.54 11.60 9.51
C ARG A 428 -8.38 12.51 9.89
N PRO A 429 -8.46 13.83 9.62
CA PRO A 429 -7.44 14.74 10.09
C PRO A 429 -7.39 14.65 11.61
N THR A 430 -6.21 14.35 12.17
CA THR A 430 -6.00 14.57 13.61
C THR A 430 -6.19 16.07 13.86
N PRO A 431 -7.12 16.51 14.74
CA PRO A 431 -7.32 17.93 14.96
C PRO A 431 -6.00 18.58 15.39
N MET A 432 -5.54 19.54 14.60
CA MET A 432 -4.40 20.39 14.96
C MET A 432 -4.87 21.36 16.04
N ASN A 433 -4.79 20.93 17.30
CA ASN A 433 -4.90 21.82 18.45
C ASN A 433 -3.57 22.46 18.79
#